data_AF-A0A8J5LYA9-F1
#
_entry.id   AF-A0A8J5LYA9-F1
#
_cell.length_a   1.000
_cell.length_b   1.000
_cell.length_c   1.000
_cell.angle_alpha   90.00
_cell.angle_beta   90.00
_cell.angle_gamma   90.00
#
_symmetry.space_group_name_H-M   'P 1'
#
loop_
_entity.id
_entity.type
_entity.pdbx_description
1 polymer ?
#
loop_
_entity_poly.entity_id
_entity_poly.type
_entity_poly.pdbx_seq_one_letter_code
_entity_poly.pdbx_strand_id
1 'polypeptide(L)'
;MPIPDDHFASLRYCDKCTSNRCTADACIVSPAGTGVPNTDFLNYVQVEDTDDCRSSSTLAYASTCQQDQYDRPTFGVANFCPKKLSTSDSAFERQVSTALHELLHLSTSRRDSSR
;
A
#
# COMPACT_ATOMS: atom_id res chain seq x y z
N MET A 1 -7.02 -4.67 11.74
CA MET A 1 -8.10 -3.66 11.64
C MET A 1 -8.37 -3.48 10.15
N PRO A 2 -9.61 -3.68 9.67
CA PRO A 2 -9.92 -3.45 8.27
C PRO A 2 -9.84 -1.94 7.95
N ILE A 3 -9.41 -1.62 6.73
CA ILE A 3 -9.45 -0.25 6.19
C ILE A 3 -10.93 0.16 6.04
N PRO A 4 -11.37 1.33 6.52
CA PRO A 4 -12.76 1.77 6.40
C PRO A 4 -13.18 1.95 4.96
N ASP A 5 -14.44 1.59 4.66
CA ASP A 5 -14.97 1.61 3.30
C ASP A 5 -14.92 3.01 2.66
N ASP A 6 -15.09 4.06 3.47
CA ASP A 6 -15.03 5.45 3.03
C ASP A 6 -13.67 5.84 2.43
N HIS A 7 -12.60 5.07 2.67
CA HIS A 7 -11.27 5.37 2.19
C HIS A 7 -10.98 4.73 0.82
N PHE A 8 -11.86 3.87 0.29
CA PHE A 8 -11.67 3.25 -1.00
C PHE A 8 -12.15 4.12 -2.15
N ALA A 9 -11.35 4.14 -3.22
CA ALA A 9 -11.78 4.65 -4.51
C ALA A 9 -12.80 3.70 -5.15
N SER A 10 -13.55 4.20 -6.14
CA SER A 10 -14.42 3.38 -6.97
C SER A 10 -13.62 2.26 -7.65
N LEU A 11 -14.06 1.02 -7.48
CA LEU A 11 -13.42 -0.17 -8.08
C LEU A 11 -14.40 -0.85 -9.04
N ARG A 12 -13.96 -1.10 -10.27
CA ARG A 12 -14.67 -2.00 -11.19
C ARG A 12 -14.20 -3.43 -10.97
N TYR A 13 -15.12 -4.31 -10.58
CA TYR A 13 -14.82 -5.72 -10.37
C TYR A 13 -15.87 -6.60 -11.07
N CYS A 14 -15.47 -7.82 -11.42
CA CYS A 14 -16.31 -8.77 -12.14
C CYS A 14 -16.26 -10.10 -11.39
N ASP A 15 -17.41 -10.63 -10.98
CA ASP A 15 -17.45 -11.94 -10.30
C ASP A 15 -17.01 -13.08 -11.23
N LYS A 16 -17.21 -12.89 -12.53
CA LYS A 16 -16.78 -13.79 -13.61
C LYS A 16 -16.21 -12.99 -14.77
N CYS A 17 -15.13 -13.49 -15.35
CA CYS A 17 -14.54 -12.96 -16.56
C CYS A 17 -14.63 -14.02 -17.66
N THR A 18 -15.58 -13.84 -18.59
CA THR A 18 -15.79 -14.75 -19.73
C THR A 18 -15.24 -14.18 -21.03
N SER A 19 -15.00 -12.86 -21.08
CA SER A 19 -14.42 -12.16 -22.22
C SER A 19 -12.94 -11.84 -22.02
N ASN A 20 -12.24 -11.56 -23.11
CA ASN A 20 -10.84 -11.14 -23.06
C ASN A 20 -10.69 -9.86 -22.21
N ARG A 21 -9.88 -9.94 -21.15
CA ARG A 21 -9.68 -8.87 -20.14
C ARG A 21 -10.98 -8.35 -19.50
N CYS A 22 -12.01 -9.17 -19.43
CA CYS A 22 -13.30 -8.80 -18.82
C CYS A 22 -13.93 -7.52 -19.40
N THR A 23 -13.74 -7.29 -20.71
CA THR A 23 -14.14 -6.05 -21.40
C THR A 23 -15.62 -6.04 -21.77
N ALA A 24 -16.21 -7.19 -22.05
CA ALA A 24 -17.61 -7.35 -22.42
C ALA A 24 -18.48 -7.99 -21.32
N ASP A 25 -17.88 -8.32 -20.16
CA ASP A 25 -18.59 -8.89 -19.03
C ASP A 25 -19.38 -7.83 -18.26
N ALA A 26 -20.52 -8.25 -17.68
CA ALA A 26 -21.32 -7.43 -16.79
C ALA A 26 -20.62 -7.27 -15.43
N CYS A 27 -19.71 -6.30 -15.35
CA CYS A 27 -18.96 -5.97 -14.15
C CYS A 27 -19.70 -4.91 -13.31
N ILE A 28 -19.48 -4.95 -12.00
CA ILE A 28 -20.04 -4.00 -11.04
C ILE A 28 -18.99 -2.92 -10.76
N VAL A 29 -19.46 -1.68 -10.58
CA VAL A 29 -18.62 -0.57 -10.13
C VAL A 29 -19.05 -0.22 -8.71
N SER A 30 -18.15 -0.38 -7.74
CA SER A 30 -18.41 0.08 -6.39
C SER A 30 -18.40 1.61 -6.33
N PRO A 31 -19.27 2.23 -5.51
CA PRO A 31 -19.18 3.67 -5.30
C PRO A 31 -17.83 4.02 -4.64
N ALA A 32 -17.31 5.22 -4.93
CA ALA A 32 -16.20 5.77 -4.16
C ALA A 32 -16.70 6.22 -2.79
N GLY A 33 -15.87 6.02 -1.76
CA GLY A 33 -16.10 6.57 -0.43
C GLY A 33 -15.85 8.09 -0.38
N THR A 34 -16.10 8.71 0.77
CA THR A 34 -15.90 10.16 0.96
C THR A 34 -14.43 10.56 1.06
N GLY A 35 -13.53 9.59 1.25
CA GLY A 35 -12.12 9.83 1.53
C GLY A 35 -11.89 10.43 2.92
N VAL A 36 -10.65 10.89 3.14
CA VAL A 36 -10.24 11.58 4.38
C VAL A 36 -10.08 13.08 4.08
N PRO A 37 -10.86 13.98 4.72
CA PRO A 37 -10.78 15.40 4.43
C PRO A 37 -9.44 16.00 4.87
N ASN A 38 -9.02 17.09 4.22
CA ASN A 38 -7.76 17.82 4.51
C ASN A 38 -6.52 16.91 4.56
N THR A 39 -6.48 15.87 3.73
CA THR A 39 -5.40 14.88 3.71
C THR A 39 -4.75 14.82 2.34
N ASP A 40 -3.44 14.97 2.35
CA ASP A 40 -2.58 14.98 1.17
C ASP A 40 -2.07 13.58 0.78
N PHE A 41 -1.82 12.75 1.80
CA PHE A 41 -1.30 11.41 1.67
C PHE A 41 -1.78 10.57 2.85
N LEU A 42 -2.39 9.42 2.58
CA LEU A 42 -2.84 8.48 3.60
C LEU A 42 -1.92 7.25 3.62
N ASN A 43 -1.34 6.94 4.77
CA ASN A 43 -0.55 5.73 4.96
C ASN A 43 -1.18 4.79 5.98
N TYR A 44 -1.39 3.54 5.58
CA TYR A 44 -1.70 2.47 6.52
C TYR A 44 -0.43 1.73 6.93
N VAL A 45 -0.21 1.67 8.23
CA VAL A 45 0.88 0.91 8.84
C VAL A 45 0.31 -0.35 9.46
N GLN A 46 0.92 -1.49 9.13
CA GLN A 46 0.51 -2.81 9.57
C GLN A 46 1.70 -3.59 10.13
N VAL A 47 1.39 -4.63 10.93
CA VAL A 47 2.37 -5.55 11.48
C VAL A 47 1.85 -6.97 11.28
N GLU A 48 1.94 -7.44 10.03
CA GLU A 48 1.43 -8.75 9.61
C GLU A 48 2.56 -9.63 9.08
N ASP A 49 2.45 -10.94 9.32
CA ASP A 49 3.40 -11.95 8.83
C ASP A 49 2.98 -12.41 7.42
N THR A 50 3.35 -11.62 6.43
CA THR A 50 3.00 -11.84 5.02
C THR A 50 4.05 -12.70 4.30
N ASP A 51 3.80 -13.05 3.05
CA ASP A 51 4.77 -13.81 2.25
C ASP A 51 6.09 -13.06 2.03
N ASP A 52 6.04 -11.73 1.94
CA ASP A 52 7.24 -10.87 1.87
C ASP A 52 8.11 -10.97 3.14
N CYS A 53 7.49 -11.28 4.28
CA CYS A 53 8.18 -11.49 5.56
C CYS A 53 8.91 -12.84 5.66
N ARG A 54 8.65 -13.77 4.74
CA ARG A 54 9.36 -15.06 4.68
C ARG A 54 10.81 -14.91 4.24
N SER A 55 11.13 -13.82 3.54
CA SER A 55 12.51 -13.46 3.24
C SER A 55 13.31 -13.33 4.54
N SER A 56 14.56 -13.81 4.54
CA SER A 56 15.42 -13.73 5.72
C SER A 56 15.76 -12.28 6.09
N SER A 57 15.82 -11.38 5.10
CA SER A 57 16.32 -10.00 5.22
C SER A 57 15.23 -8.93 5.31
N THR A 58 13.97 -9.24 5.00
CA THR A 58 12.89 -8.25 4.98
C THR A 58 12.42 -7.95 6.40
N LEU A 59 12.77 -6.77 6.91
CA LEU A 59 12.31 -6.27 8.21
C LEU A 59 10.97 -5.53 8.08
N ALA A 60 10.81 -4.78 6.99
CA ALA A 60 9.60 -4.07 6.61
C ALA A 60 9.58 -3.90 5.10
N TYR A 61 8.43 -3.53 4.57
CA TYR A 61 8.27 -3.12 3.18
C TYR A 61 7.15 -2.09 3.08
N ALA A 62 7.20 -1.26 2.04
CA ALA A 62 6.11 -0.37 1.73
C ALA A 62 5.88 -0.21 0.22
N SER A 63 4.64 0.12 -0.14
CA SER A 63 4.25 0.36 -1.52
C SER A 63 3.18 1.45 -1.65
N THR A 64 3.32 2.27 -2.69
CA THR A 64 2.27 3.20 -3.11
C THR A 64 1.16 2.41 -3.80
N CYS A 65 -0.10 2.57 -3.37
CA CYS A 65 -1.23 1.91 -4.03
C CYS A 65 -2.05 2.85 -4.91
N GLN A 66 -1.97 4.16 -4.67
CA GLN A 66 -2.66 5.15 -5.48
C GLN A 66 -1.80 6.40 -5.68
N GLN A 67 -1.90 6.98 -6.88
CA GLN A 67 -1.38 8.28 -7.23
C GLN A 67 -2.51 9.17 -7.78
N ASP A 68 -2.31 10.48 -7.74
CA ASP A 68 -3.17 11.44 -8.42
C ASP A 68 -2.79 11.61 -9.91
N GLN A 69 -3.45 12.52 -10.60
CA GLN A 69 -3.23 12.83 -12.02
C GLN A 69 -1.86 13.48 -12.32
N TYR A 70 -1.06 13.78 -11.29
CA TYR A 70 0.27 14.37 -11.39
C TYR A 70 1.36 13.42 -10.87
N ASP A 71 1.07 12.12 -10.84
CA ASP A 71 1.97 11.06 -10.36
C ASP A 71 2.38 11.22 -8.89
N ARG A 72 1.63 12.02 -8.11
CA ARG A 72 1.89 12.20 -6.68
C ARG A 72 1.23 11.05 -5.92
N PRO A 73 1.97 10.30 -5.09
CA PRO A 73 1.37 9.33 -4.17
C PRO A 73 0.31 9.99 -3.28
N THR A 74 -0.89 9.40 -3.24
CA THR A 74 -2.00 9.83 -2.37
C THR A 74 -2.34 8.77 -1.33
N PHE A 75 -1.97 7.51 -1.58
CA PHE A 75 -2.21 6.40 -0.69
C PHE A 75 -1.08 5.37 -0.74
N GLY A 76 -0.66 4.88 0.41
CA GLY A 76 0.34 3.82 0.50
C GLY A 76 0.18 2.94 1.73
N VAL A 77 0.81 1.77 1.70
CA VAL A 77 0.83 0.81 2.80
C VAL A 77 2.26 0.52 3.22
N ALA A 78 2.49 0.42 4.51
CA ALA A 78 3.74 -0.08 5.08
C ALA A 78 3.43 -1.26 5.99
N ASN A 79 4.22 -2.32 5.90
CA ASN A 79 4.10 -3.48 6.77
C ASN A 79 5.44 -3.77 7.43
N PHE A 80 5.41 -3.99 8.75
CA PHE A 80 6.56 -4.45 9.52
C PHE A 80 6.41 -5.93 9.83
N CYS A 81 7.46 -6.71 9.59
CA CYS A 81 7.42 -8.16 9.79
C CYS A 81 7.55 -8.49 11.29
N PRO A 82 6.50 -8.99 11.96
CA PRO A 82 6.46 -9.10 13.43
C PRO A 82 7.60 -9.96 13.99
N LYS A 83 7.94 -11.05 13.31
CA LYS A 83 9.00 -11.99 13.72
C LYS A 83 10.43 -11.47 13.52
N LYS A 84 10.58 -10.31 12.86
CA LYS A 84 11.86 -9.67 12.55
C LYS A 84 12.12 -8.44 13.41
N LEU A 85 11.08 -7.93 14.08
CA LEU A 85 11.21 -6.82 15.01
C LEU A 85 11.91 -7.27 16.30
N SER A 86 12.72 -6.37 16.85
CA SER A 86 13.38 -6.54 18.14
C SER A 86 13.03 -5.35 19.03
N THR A 87 12.76 -5.64 20.31
CA THR A 87 12.56 -4.62 21.34
C THR A 87 13.87 -4.19 22.02
N SER A 88 15.02 -4.71 21.58
CA SER A 88 16.32 -4.34 22.14
C SER A 88 16.76 -2.94 21.71
N ASP A 89 17.33 -2.16 22.63
CA ASP A 89 17.83 -0.80 22.35
C ASP A 89 18.84 -0.77 21.19
N SER A 90 19.69 -1.81 21.10
CA SER A 90 20.67 -1.95 20.01
C SER A 90 20.06 -2.07 18.61
N ALA A 91 18.77 -2.43 18.51
CA ALA A 91 18.06 -2.58 17.25
C ALA A 91 17.22 -1.33 16.90
N PHE A 92 17.01 -0.42 17.85
CA PHE A 92 16.10 0.72 17.69
C PHE A 92 16.47 1.59 16.48
N GLU A 93 17.70 2.11 16.44
CA GLU A 93 18.17 3.00 15.37
C GLU A 93 18.09 2.35 13.99
N ARG A 94 18.43 1.05 13.90
CA ARG A 94 18.33 0.31 12.65
C ARG A 94 16.87 0.19 12.19
N GLN A 95 15.96 -0.14 13.10
CA GLN A 95 14.54 -0.31 12.78
C GLN A 95 13.88 1.03 12.40
N VAL A 96 14.24 2.12 13.07
CA VAL A 96 13.79 3.48 12.72
C VAL A 96 14.32 3.88 11.34
N SER A 97 15.59 3.61 11.05
CA SER A 97 16.18 3.86 9.73
C SER A 97 15.45 3.07 8.63
N THR A 98 15.10 1.81 8.88
CA THR A 98 14.28 1.02 7.97
C THR A 98 12.87 1.61 7.81
N ALA A 99 12.20 2.01 8.91
CA ALA A 99 10.89 2.65 8.82
C ALA A 99 10.92 3.90 7.93
N LEU A 100 11.95 4.75 8.10
CA LEU A 100 12.15 5.93 7.26
C LEU A 100 12.43 5.56 5.80
N HIS A 101 13.25 4.54 5.55
CA HIS A 101 13.51 4.03 4.20
C HIS A 101 12.22 3.63 3.49
N GLU A 102 11.36 2.86 4.16
CA GLU A 102 10.09 2.42 3.59
C GLU A 102 9.10 3.58 3.39
N LEU A 103 8.98 4.50 4.35
CA LEU A 103 8.13 5.69 4.18
C LEU A 103 8.61 6.60 3.03
N LEU A 104 9.91 6.68 2.78
CA LEU A 104 10.44 7.43 1.64
C LEU A 104 10.11 6.76 0.30
N HIS A 105 10.13 5.42 0.22
CA HIS A 105 9.64 4.70 -0.97
C HIS A 105 8.18 5.02 -1.29
N LEU A 106 7.35 5.21 -0.27
CA LEU A 106 5.94 5.58 -0.47
C LEU A 106 5.74 6.97 -1.07
N SER A 107 6.56 7.93 -0.62
CA SER A 107 6.39 9.35 -0.91
C SER A 107 7.06 9.79 -2.21
N THR A 108 7.99 8.98 -2.73
CA THR A 108 8.72 9.29 -3.96
C THR A 108 8.13 8.48 -5.11
N SER A 109 7.51 9.17 -6.06
CA SER A 109 7.09 8.55 -7.32
C SER A 109 8.32 7.88 -7.94
N ARG A 110 8.34 6.54 -8.01
CA ARG A 110 9.24 5.89 -8.95
C ARG A 110 8.83 6.42 -10.31
N ARG A 111 9.64 7.30 -10.91
CA ARG A 111 9.58 7.51 -12.35
C ARG A 111 9.75 6.12 -12.94
N ASP A 112 8.66 5.54 -13.42
CA ASP A 112 8.73 4.36 -14.25
C ASP A 112 9.51 4.79 -15.50
N SER A 113 10.76 4.37 -15.61
CA SER A 113 11.64 4.62 -16.76
C SER A 113 11.20 3.84 -18.01
N SER A 114 9.89 3.64 -18.16
CA SER A 114 9.25 2.85 -19.20
C SER A 114 8.16 3.68 -19.89
N ARG A 115 8.55 4.85 -20.42
CA ARG A 115 7.86 5.52 -21.53
C ARG A 115 8.86 5.86 -22.61
#